data_AF-A0A3E4F4V8-F1
#
_entry.id   AF-A0A3E4F4V8-F1
#
_cell.length_a   1.000
_cell.length_b   1.000
_cell.length_c   1.000
_cell.angle_alpha   90.00
_cell.angle_beta   90.00
_cell.angle_gamma   90.00
#
_symmetry.space_group_name_H-M   'P 1'
#
loop_
_entity.id
_entity.type
_entity.pdbx_description
1 polymer ?
#
loop_
_entity_poly.entity_id
_entity_poly.type
_entity_poly.pdbx_seq_one_letter_code
_entity_poly.pdbx_strand_id
1 'polypeptide(L)' 'MEDKQKILDFLLPALQATCNLSDLVSLEYREDRELVYAKFANGNQKIANAACDSGTALIRDVIEQIV' A
#
# COMPACT_ATOMS: atom_id res chain seq x y z
N MET A 1 8.00 17.00 3.63
CA MET A 1 7.27 15.78 4.00
C MET A 1 7.16 14.93 2.75
N GLU A 2 7.36 13.62 2.84
CA GLU A 2 7.34 12.73 1.67
C GLU A 2 5.93 12.62 1.09
N ASP A 3 5.84 12.48 -0.23
CA ASP A 3 4.56 12.23 -0.92
C ASP A 3 4.23 10.74 -0.83
N LYS A 4 3.53 10.36 0.24
CA LYS A 4 3.20 8.96 0.54
C LYS A 4 2.35 8.32 -0.56
N GLN A 5 1.40 9.05 -1.15
CA GLN A 5 0.60 8.51 -2.25
C GLN A 5 1.48 8.24 -3.47
N LYS A 6 2.37 9.17 -3.85
CA LYS A 6 3.30 8.96 -4.96
C LYS A 6 4.22 7.75 -4.75
N ILE A 7 4.65 7.49 -3.51
CA ILE A 7 5.41 6.27 -3.19
C ILE A 7 4.57 5.02 -3.46
N LEU A 8 3.31 5.00 -3.04
CA LEU A 8 2.39 3.88 -3.30
C LEU A 8 2.10 3.69 -4.78
N ASP A 9 2.00 4.78 -5.55
CA ASP A 9 1.80 4.74 -7.00
C ASP A 9 2.97 4.06 -7.73
N PHE A 10 4.21 4.24 -7.23
CA PHE A 10 5.37 3.50 -7.73
C PHE A 10 5.46 2.07 -7.20
N LEU A 11 5.03 1.83 -5.97
CA LEU A 11 5.06 0.52 -5.34
C LEU A 11 4.03 -0.45 -5.96
N LEU A 12 2.83 0.04 -6.28
CA LEU A 12 1.74 -0.75 -6.84
C LEU A 12 2.16 -1.62 -8.05
N PRO A 13 2.75 -1.07 -9.14
CA PRO A 13 3.16 -1.89 -10.28
C PRO A 13 4.28 -2.87 -9.93
N ALA A 14 5.14 -2.55 -8.95
CA ALA A 14 6.16 -3.47 -8.48
C ALA A 14 5.56 -4.66 -7.72
N LEU A 15 4.54 -4.44 -6.90
CA LEU A 15 3.81 -5.50 -6.19
C LEU A 15 2.96 -6.34 -7.14
N GLN A 16 2.30 -5.73 -8.13
CA GLN A 16 1.53 -6.44 -9.17
C GLN A 16 2.41 -7.38 -10.01
N ALA A 17 3.71 -7.07 -10.15
CA ALA A 17 4.66 -7.96 -10.83
C ALA A 17 5.03 -9.22 -10.02
N THR A 18 4.61 -9.30 -8.75
CA THR A 18 4.79 -10.50 -7.92
C THR A 18 3.64 -11.47 -8.11
N CYS A 19 3.89 -12.77 -7.97
CA CYS A 19 2.82 -13.78 -8.07
C CYS A 19 1.74 -13.57 -7.00
N ASN A 20 2.16 -13.27 -5.76
CA ASN A 20 1.28 -13.19 -4.59
C ASN A 20 0.34 -11.98 -4.58
N LEU A 21 0.73 -10.86 -5.20
CA LEU A 21 -0.05 -9.62 -5.23
C LEU A 21 -0.44 -9.20 -6.66
N SER A 22 -0.46 -10.16 -7.59
CA SER A 22 -0.80 -9.93 -9.00
C SER A 22 -2.23 -9.44 -9.20
N ASP A 23 -3.14 -9.70 -8.24
CA ASP A 23 -4.52 -9.23 -8.24
C ASP A 23 -4.74 -7.95 -7.43
N LEU A 24 -3.69 -7.31 -6.91
CA LEU A 24 -3.77 -6.01 -6.26
C LEU A 24 -4.15 -4.94 -7.29
N VAL A 25 -5.20 -4.16 -7.02
CA VAL A 25 -5.76 -3.17 -7.96
C VAL A 25 -5.37 -1.75 -7.61
N SER A 26 -5.32 -1.42 -6.31
CA SER A 26 -5.00 -0.07 -5.87
C SER A 26 -4.39 -0.04 -4.47
N LEU A 27 -3.52 0.95 -4.25
CA LEU A 27 -3.05 1.38 -2.93
C LEU A 27 -3.46 2.86 -2.74
N GLU A 28 -4.33 3.13 -1.78
CA GLU A 28 -4.86 4.47 -1.50
C GLU A 28 -4.43 4.91 -0.09
N TYR A 29 -3.60 5.95 -0.01
CA TYR A 29 -3.22 6.58 1.26
C TYR A 29 -4.31 7.55 1.72
N ARG A 30 -4.66 7.45 3.00
CA ARG A 30 -5.64 8.32 3.66
C ARG A 30 -4.96 9.09 4.77
N GLU A 31 -4.61 10.34 4.47
CA GLU A 31 -3.91 11.24 5.39
C GLU A 31 -4.71 11.52 6.68
N ASP A 32 -6.05 11.54 6.60
CA ASP A 32 -6.93 11.77 7.76
C ASP A 32 -6.82 10.70 8.85
N ARG A 33 -6.32 9.50 8.49
CA ARG A 33 -6.22 8.34 9.39
C ARG A 33 -4.83 7.72 9.42
N GLU A 34 -3.93 8.19 8.58
CA GLU A 34 -2.63 7.58 8.29
C GLU A 34 -2.75 6.07 7.98
N LEU A 35 -3.65 5.72 7.07
CA LEU A 35 -3.89 4.34 6.64
C LEU A 35 -3.70 4.17 5.13
N VAL A 36 -3.29 2.97 4.72
CA VAL A 36 -3.26 2.55 3.30
C VAL A 36 -4.33 1.49 3.06
N TYR A 37 -5.18 1.73 2.06
CA TYR A 37 -6.22 0.81 1.64
C TYR A 37 -5.75 0.05 0.40
N ALA A 38 -5.53 -1.25 0.55
CA ALA A 38 -5.18 -2.16 -0.52
C ALA A 38 -6.43 -2.88 -1.02
N LYS A 39 -6.84 -2.63 -2.27
CA LYS A 39 -8.01 -3.28 -2.89
C LYS A 39 -7.55 -4.35 -3.87
N PHE A 40 -8.17 -5.51 -3.82
CA PHE A 40 -7.86 -6.65 -4.66
C PHE A 40 -8.98 -6.90 -5.67
N ALA A 41 -8.66 -7.51 -6.82
CA ALA A 41 -9.60 -7.73 -7.91
C ALA A 41 -10.76 -8.67 -7.53
N ASN A 42 -10.55 -9.53 -6.53
CA ASN A 42 -11.58 -10.39 -5.94
C ASN A 42 -12.57 -9.64 -5.02
N GLY A 43 -12.42 -8.33 -4.84
CA GLY A 43 -13.24 -7.50 -3.96
C GLY A 43 -12.77 -7.46 -2.50
N ASN A 44 -11.73 -8.22 -2.13
CA ASN A 44 -11.13 -8.13 -0.80
C ASN A 44 -10.41 -6.78 -0.63
N GLN A 45 -10.37 -6.33 0.62
CA GLN A 45 -9.65 -5.13 1.01
C GLN A 45 -8.83 -5.42 2.26
N LYS A 46 -7.55 -5.07 2.22
CA LYS A 46 -6.67 -5.06 3.40
C LYS A 46 -6.30 -3.61 3.75
N ILE A 47 -6.03 -3.36 5.03
CA ILE A 47 -5.71 -2.03 5.54
C ILE A 47 -4.35 -2.13 6.24
N ALA A 48 -3.40 -1.28 5.84
CA ALA A 48 -2.11 -1.18 6.49
C ALA A 48 -2.00 0.14 7.28
N ASN A 49 -1.40 0.08 8.46
CA ASN A 49 -1.01 1.25 9.24
C ASN A 49 0.17 1.97 8.57
N ALA A 50 0.13 3.30 8.54
CA ALA A 50 1.17 4.18 7.98
C ALA A 50 1.51 5.38 8.90
N ALA A 51 1.14 5.29 10.18
CA ALA A 51 1.26 6.36 11.17
C ALA A 51 2.72 6.61 11.56
N CYS A 52 3.12 7.89 11.55
CA CYS A 52 4.49 8.31 11.87
C CYS A 52 5.60 7.71 10.97
N ASP A 53 5.25 7.08 9.84
CA ASP A 53 6.23 6.42 8.98
C ASP A 53 6.92 7.36 7.99
N SER A 54 8.22 7.13 7.82
CA SER A 54 8.96 7.55 6.62
C SER A 54 8.51 6.74 5.40
N GLY A 55 8.85 7.19 4.20
CA GLY A 55 8.56 6.47 2.96
C GLY A 55 9.06 5.02 2.94
N THR A 56 10.23 4.77 3.53
CA THR A 56 10.78 3.40 3.63
C THR A 56 10.00 2.54 4.63
N ALA A 57 9.60 3.10 5.77
CA ALA A 57 8.81 2.37 6.76
C ALA A 57 7.40 2.06 6.21
N LEU A 58 6.79 3.00 5.50
CA LEU A 58 5.53 2.81 4.77
C LEU A 58 5.59 1.60 3.82
N ILE A 59 6.65 1.49 3.01
CA ILE A 59 6.80 0.38 2.05
C ILE A 59 6.86 -0.96 2.79
N ARG A 60 7.68 -1.06 3.84
CA ARG A 60 7.80 -2.29 4.64
C ARG A 60 6.45 -2.67 5.25
N ASP A 61 5.80 -1.71 5.90
CA ASP A 61 4.58 -1.94 6.66
C ASP A 61 3.40 -2.33 5.75
N VAL A 62 3.31 -1.73 4.55
CA VAL A 62 2.35 -2.15 3.53
C VAL A 62 2.59 -3.60 3.12
N ILE A 63 3.83 -3.98 2.81
CA ILE A 63 4.15 -5.36 2.38
C ILE A 63 3.83 -6.37 3.50
N GLU A 64 4.24 -6.09 4.73
CA GLU A 64 4.01 -6.99 5.88
C GLU A 64 2.53 -7.17 6.21
N GLN A 65 1.70 -6.14 6.02
CA GLN A 65 0.29 -6.18 6.42
C GLN A 65 -0.66 -6.64 5.31
N ILE A 66 -0.27 -6.56 4.03
CA ILE A 66 -1.15 -6.95 2.92
C ILE A 66 -0.84 -8.32 2.30
N VAL A 67 0.29 -8.93 2.64
CA VAL A 67 0.62 -10.33 2.30
C VAL A 67 -0.08 -11.24 3.29
#